data_AF-A0A950XDC2-F1
#
_entry.id   AF-A0A950XDC2-F1
#
_cell.length_a   1.000
_cell.length_b   1.000
_cell.length_c   1.000
_cell.angle_alpha   90.00
_cell.angle_beta   90.00
_cell.angle_gamma   90.00
#
_symmetry.space_group_name_H-M   'P 1'
#
loop_
_entity.id
_entity.type
_entity.pdbx_description
1 polymer ?
#
loop_
_entity_poly.entity_id
_entity_poly.type
_entity_poly.pdbx_seq_one_letter_code
_entity_poly.pdbx_strand_id
1 'polypeptide(L)'
;AIFNLGTLTVTTSTLSRNNAPDSGGGAILNDGIATITDSTFSHNSGNSGAAIDNSAGNLDVINCTFYRNTATNIGGGILNDDTTKVVNSTFSKNDALDGGGVDNDSGELTLLNSIVAKSAGGNCSGVVIHGGGNLSSDESCPGAHDEDPRLGPLQFNGGPTHTMALEAGSPAIDASIEAYCPATDQRGVPRPQGSRCDIGAYERALAPVSGTKCVTFYNGIFNGDITVSPGQTCGFVSGGVNGNVRVTGGKLILSRATVNGEVKIDGGGSFHVHPWTTITADFTVENIPKGSSHNRICGSNVEGDLRFHNNGVAVEIGSSTPSSCLGNLIGGELKISDNTAETSILDNLVFGSLLDFDNTALTRVVDNFVFDDLSCKDNTKIIGGPNIARHKHGQCF
;
A
#
# COMPACT_ATOMS: atom_id res chain seq x y z
N ALA A 1 -13.86 -16.67 -4.29
CA ALA A 1 -15.24 -16.39 -3.81
C ALA A 1 -15.46 -17.11 -2.49
N ILE A 2 -16.11 -16.44 -1.54
CA ILE A 2 -16.53 -16.98 -0.22
C ILE A 2 -18.05 -16.99 -0.21
N PHE A 3 -18.67 -18.11 0.19
CA PHE A 3 -20.11 -18.16 0.44
C PHE A 3 -20.37 -18.25 1.95
N ASN A 4 -21.06 -17.26 2.52
CA ASN A 4 -21.31 -17.17 3.95
C ASN A 4 -22.78 -17.46 4.29
N LEU A 5 -23.02 -18.54 5.04
CA LEU A 5 -24.33 -18.89 5.64
C LEU A 5 -24.37 -18.64 7.16
N GLY A 6 -23.28 -18.13 7.75
CA GLY A 6 -23.08 -18.01 9.19
C GLY A 6 -22.49 -16.64 9.55
N THR A 7 -21.38 -16.63 10.28
CA THR A 7 -20.66 -15.40 10.61
C THR A 7 -19.34 -15.34 9.85
N LEU A 8 -19.11 -14.24 9.13
CA LEU A 8 -17.88 -13.94 8.41
C LEU A 8 -17.25 -12.66 8.95
N THR A 9 -15.94 -12.72 9.24
CA THR A 9 -15.14 -11.53 9.51
C THR A 9 -13.99 -11.47 8.52
N VAL A 10 -13.89 -10.35 7.81
CA VAL A 10 -12.78 -10.05 6.89
C VAL A 10 -12.11 -8.78 7.38
N THR A 11 -10.82 -8.86 7.70
CA THR A 11 -10.06 -7.73 8.23
C THR A 11 -8.73 -7.64 7.52
N THR A 12 -8.30 -6.43 7.15
CA THR A 12 -6.95 -6.17 6.59
C THR A 12 -6.60 -7.07 5.40
N SER A 13 -7.58 -7.33 4.53
CA SER A 13 -7.48 -8.34 3.46
C SER A 13 -7.61 -7.72 2.08
N THR A 14 -6.94 -8.31 1.09
CA THR A 14 -7.14 -7.97 -0.33
C THR A 14 -7.84 -9.13 -1.03
N LEU A 15 -9.06 -8.89 -1.51
CA LEU A 15 -9.80 -9.83 -2.35
C LEU A 15 -9.85 -9.25 -3.76
N SER A 16 -9.08 -9.85 -4.66
CA SER A 16 -8.96 -9.30 -6.02
C SER A 16 -8.99 -10.36 -7.09
N ARG A 17 -9.53 -10.02 -8.26
CA ARG A 17 -9.57 -10.89 -9.45
C ARG A 17 -10.31 -12.20 -9.21
N ASN A 18 -11.27 -12.20 -8.31
CA ASN A 18 -12.22 -13.31 -8.19
C ASN A 18 -13.29 -13.17 -9.27
N ASN A 19 -13.76 -14.29 -9.83
CA ASN A 19 -14.73 -14.30 -10.91
C ASN A 19 -15.84 -15.31 -10.62
N ALA A 20 -17.09 -14.85 -10.64
CA ALA A 20 -18.30 -15.67 -10.47
C ALA A 20 -19.34 -15.34 -11.56
N PRO A 21 -19.15 -15.83 -12.80
CA PRO A 21 -19.90 -15.34 -13.96
C PRO A 21 -21.40 -15.68 -13.96
N ASP A 22 -21.78 -16.77 -13.28
CA ASP A 22 -23.15 -17.30 -13.26
C ASP A 22 -23.89 -17.03 -11.95
N SER A 23 -23.27 -16.31 -11.00
CA SER A 23 -23.84 -15.98 -9.70
C SER A 23 -23.48 -14.54 -9.29
N GLY A 24 -24.04 -14.09 -8.16
CA GLY A 24 -23.52 -12.89 -7.52
C GLY A 24 -22.31 -13.16 -6.63
N GLY A 25 -21.73 -12.09 -6.10
CA GLY A 25 -20.71 -12.15 -5.05
C GLY A 25 -19.34 -12.58 -5.55
N GLY A 26 -18.85 -11.91 -6.60
CA GLY A 26 -17.59 -12.27 -7.27
C GLY A 26 -16.45 -12.54 -6.28
N ALA A 27 -16.35 -11.77 -5.18
CA ALA A 27 -15.53 -12.12 -4.02
C ALA A 27 -16.31 -12.77 -2.86
N ILE A 28 -17.48 -12.23 -2.48
CA ILE A 28 -18.27 -12.73 -1.33
C ILE A 28 -19.75 -12.76 -1.70
N LEU A 29 -20.41 -13.90 -1.48
CA LEU A 29 -21.86 -14.03 -1.42
C LEU A 29 -22.27 -14.20 0.05
N ASN A 30 -23.14 -13.32 0.56
CA ASN A 30 -23.51 -13.25 1.96
C ASN A 30 -25.01 -13.51 2.20
N ASP A 31 -25.29 -14.66 2.82
CA ASP A 31 -26.61 -15.10 3.33
C ASP A 31 -26.60 -15.18 4.87
N GLY A 32 -25.66 -14.50 5.53
CA GLY A 32 -25.46 -14.52 6.97
C GLY A 32 -25.03 -13.17 7.52
N ILE A 33 -24.29 -13.16 8.62
CA ILE A 33 -23.74 -11.93 9.20
C ILE A 33 -22.29 -11.76 8.71
N ALA A 34 -21.98 -10.62 8.10
CA ALA A 34 -20.64 -10.31 7.65
C ALA A 34 -20.17 -8.95 8.19
N THR A 35 -18.93 -8.91 8.69
CA THR A 35 -18.23 -7.68 9.06
C THR A 35 -16.92 -7.60 8.31
N ILE A 36 -16.75 -6.53 7.53
CA ILE A 36 -15.63 -6.33 6.63
C ILE A 36 -14.96 -5.01 6.99
N THR A 37 -13.68 -5.08 7.33
CA THR A 37 -12.91 -3.96 7.90
C THR A 37 -11.56 -3.83 7.21
N ASP A 38 -11.13 -2.59 6.98
CA ASP A 38 -9.77 -2.24 6.52
C ASP A 38 -9.30 -3.05 5.31
N SER A 39 -10.20 -3.35 4.37
CA SER A 39 -9.95 -4.30 3.27
C SER A 39 -10.10 -3.69 1.89
N THR A 40 -9.50 -4.33 0.89
CA THR A 40 -9.55 -3.90 -0.51
C THR A 40 -10.20 -4.99 -1.37
N PHE A 41 -11.25 -4.61 -2.09
CA PHE A 41 -11.89 -5.42 -3.12
C PHE A 41 -11.59 -4.82 -4.47
N SER A 42 -10.87 -5.53 -5.34
CA SER A 42 -10.55 -4.96 -6.65
C SER A 42 -10.53 -5.93 -7.80
N HIS A 43 -11.00 -5.47 -8.97
CA HIS A 43 -11.02 -6.29 -10.19
C HIS A 43 -11.78 -7.61 -10.01
N ASN A 44 -12.75 -7.69 -9.10
CA ASN A 44 -13.62 -8.85 -9.02
C ASN A 44 -14.74 -8.73 -10.05
N SER A 45 -15.21 -9.86 -10.59
CA SER A 45 -16.26 -9.91 -11.58
C SER A 45 -17.36 -10.89 -11.17
N GLY A 46 -18.61 -10.54 -11.47
CA GLY A 46 -19.78 -11.38 -11.18
C GLY A 46 -20.98 -11.02 -12.05
N ASN A 47 -22.08 -11.76 -11.93
CA ASN A 47 -23.32 -11.35 -12.58
C ASN A 47 -23.95 -10.14 -11.88
N SER A 48 -24.06 -10.21 -10.56
CA SER A 48 -24.46 -9.11 -9.68
C SER A 48 -23.54 -9.02 -8.46
N GLY A 49 -23.45 -7.88 -7.79
CA GLY A 49 -22.65 -7.76 -6.57
C GLY A 49 -21.19 -8.22 -6.79
N ALA A 50 -20.50 -7.65 -7.78
CA ALA A 50 -19.27 -8.26 -8.29
C ALA A 50 -18.13 -8.29 -7.27
N ALA A 51 -18.09 -7.38 -6.29
CA ALA A 51 -17.30 -7.64 -5.09
C ALA A 51 -18.11 -8.43 -4.07
N ILE A 52 -19.26 -7.89 -3.65
CA ILE A 52 -20.10 -8.51 -2.62
C ILE A 52 -21.55 -8.51 -3.09
N ASP A 53 -22.19 -9.65 -2.95
CA ASP A 53 -23.64 -9.81 -3.04
C ASP A 53 -24.17 -10.13 -1.63
N ASN A 54 -25.00 -9.23 -1.09
CA ASN A 54 -25.66 -9.38 0.20
C ASN A 54 -27.12 -9.78 0.00
N SER A 55 -27.35 -11.07 -0.20
CA SER A 55 -28.63 -11.64 -0.61
C SER A 55 -29.63 -11.88 0.53
N ALA A 56 -29.15 -12.25 1.74
CA ALA A 56 -30.01 -12.54 2.88
C ALA A 56 -29.26 -12.40 4.23
N GLY A 57 -28.67 -11.23 4.47
CA GLY A 57 -27.74 -11.06 5.58
C GLY A 57 -27.53 -9.62 6.06
N ASN A 58 -26.92 -9.48 7.24
CA ASN A 58 -26.45 -8.19 7.74
C ASN A 58 -24.99 -7.99 7.37
N LEU A 59 -24.69 -6.92 6.66
CA LEU A 59 -23.36 -6.59 6.16
C LEU A 59 -22.88 -5.24 6.72
N ASP A 60 -21.83 -5.28 7.53
CA ASP A 60 -21.10 -4.09 7.98
C ASP A 60 -19.80 -3.93 7.20
N VAL A 61 -19.61 -2.78 6.54
CA VAL A 61 -18.42 -2.45 5.75
C VAL A 61 -17.79 -1.17 6.28
N ILE A 62 -16.57 -1.25 6.80
CA ILE A 62 -15.90 -0.13 7.47
C ILE A 62 -14.48 0.03 6.94
N ASN A 63 -14.08 1.26 6.58
CA ASN A 63 -12.73 1.55 6.09
C ASN A 63 -12.32 0.66 4.90
N CYS A 64 -13.23 0.35 3.99
CA CYS A 64 -12.95 -0.54 2.86
C CYS A 64 -12.80 0.24 1.54
N THR A 65 -12.01 -0.32 0.61
CA THR A 65 -11.82 0.24 -0.74
C THR A 65 -12.32 -0.74 -1.78
N PHE A 66 -13.28 -0.34 -2.60
CA PHE A 66 -13.85 -1.11 -3.70
C PHE A 66 -13.47 -0.45 -5.02
N TYR A 67 -12.65 -1.12 -5.83
CA TYR A 67 -12.09 -0.54 -7.03
C TYR A 67 -12.15 -1.46 -8.25
N ARG A 68 -12.77 -0.98 -9.34
CA ARG A 68 -12.86 -1.73 -10.60
C ARG A 68 -13.47 -3.12 -10.46
N ASN A 69 -14.47 -3.28 -9.60
CA ASN A 69 -15.27 -4.49 -9.60
C ASN A 69 -16.36 -4.34 -10.68
N THR A 70 -16.62 -5.41 -11.43
CA THR A 70 -17.45 -5.36 -12.65
C THR A 70 -18.55 -6.41 -12.59
N ALA A 71 -19.79 -5.96 -12.46
CA ALA A 71 -20.98 -6.78 -12.59
C ALA A 71 -21.52 -6.69 -14.03
N THR A 72 -22.04 -7.79 -14.57
CA THR A 72 -22.70 -7.77 -15.88
C THR A 72 -24.15 -7.27 -15.83
N ASN A 73 -24.75 -7.23 -14.62
CA ASN A 73 -26.09 -6.74 -14.37
C ASN A 73 -26.08 -5.55 -13.40
N ILE A 74 -26.08 -5.78 -12.08
CA ILE A 74 -26.25 -4.72 -11.07
C ILE A 74 -25.23 -4.83 -9.93
N GLY A 75 -24.94 -3.71 -9.26
CA GLY A 75 -24.09 -3.72 -8.06
C GLY A 75 -22.63 -4.06 -8.37
N GLY A 76 -21.91 -3.18 -9.06
CA GLY A 76 -20.51 -3.44 -9.44
C GLY A 76 -19.61 -3.62 -8.21
N GLY A 77 -19.75 -2.76 -7.20
CA GLY A 77 -19.15 -2.97 -5.88
C GLY A 77 -20.00 -3.91 -5.03
N ILE A 78 -21.15 -3.43 -4.58
CA ILE A 78 -22.06 -4.18 -3.71
C ILE A 78 -23.45 -4.23 -4.36
N LEU A 79 -24.06 -5.42 -4.38
CA LEU A 79 -25.52 -5.58 -4.47
C LEU A 79 -26.04 -5.84 -3.05
N ASN A 80 -27.13 -5.17 -2.70
CA ASN A 80 -27.80 -5.35 -1.42
C ASN A 80 -29.29 -5.68 -1.57
N ASP A 81 -29.69 -6.83 -1.04
CA ASP A 81 -31.08 -7.30 -0.92
C ASP A 81 -31.59 -7.37 0.53
N ASP A 82 -30.71 -7.10 1.51
CA ASP A 82 -31.07 -7.10 2.94
C ASP A 82 -30.43 -5.88 3.64
N THR A 83 -29.81 -6.04 4.81
CA THR A 83 -29.33 -4.92 5.61
C THR A 83 -27.84 -4.70 5.38
N THR A 84 -27.48 -3.53 4.84
CA THR A 84 -26.08 -3.13 4.66
C THR A 84 -25.80 -1.76 5.27
N LYS A 85 -24.72 -1.68 6.04
CA LYS A 85 -24.17 -0.42 6.54
C LYS A 85 -22.74 -0.23 6.05
N VAL A 86 -22.51 0.91 5.41
CA VAL A 86 -21.19 1.30 4.90
C VAL A 86 -20.72 2.56 5.62
N VAL A 87 -19.56 2.48 6.26
CA VAL A 87 -18.95 3.57 7.01
C VAL A 87 -17.53 3.82 6.50
N ASN A 88 -17.19 5.09 6.26
CA ASN A 88 -15.83 5.50 5.89
C ASN A 88 -15.20 4.61 4.81
N SER A 89 -15.94 4.28 3.76
CA SER A 89 -15.45 3.42 2.69
C SER A 89 -15.43 4.16 1.36
N THR A 90 -14.59 3.69 0.44
CA THR A 90 -14.37 4.32 -0.86
C THR A 90 -14.69 3.34 -1.98
N PHE A 91 -15.67 3.67 -2.82
CA PHE A 91 -16.02 2.95 -4.03
C PHE A 91 -15.60 3.80 -5.22
N SER A 92 -14.79 3.24 -6.11
CA SER A 92 -14.42 3.97 -7.31
C SER A 92 -14.20 3.11 -8.54
N LYS A 93 -14.67 3.61 -9.69
CA LYS A 93 -14.51 2.96 -11.00
C LYS A 93 -15.05 1.53 -11.03
N ASN A 94 -16.05 1.24 -10.20
CA ASN A 94 -16.79 -0.01 -10.30
C ASN A 94 -17.81 0.12 -11.45
N ASP A 95 -18.25 -1.00 -11.99
CA ASP A 95 -18.96 -1.05 -13.27
C ASP A 95 -20.12 -2.04 -13.19
N ALA A 96 -21.31 -1.59 -13.61
CA ALA A 96 -22.53 -2.38 -13.74
C ALA A 96 -23.48 -1.65 -14.71
N LEU A 97 -24.60 -2.27 -15.07
CA LEU A 97 -25.67 -1.57 -15.80
C LEU A 97 -26.34 -0.53 -14.89
N ASP A 98 -26.63 -0.92 -13.64
CA ASP A 98 -27.16 -0.04 -12.61
C ASP A 98 -26.38 -0.23 -11.29
N GLY A 99 -26.12 0.88 -10.59
CA GLY A 99 -25.45 0.86 -9.29
C GLY A 99 -24.02 0.32 -9.37
N GLY A 100 -23.22 0.86 -10.28
CA GLY A 100 -21.82 0.46 -10.45
C GLY A 100 -21.05 0.51 -9.13
N GLY A 101 -21.23 1.57 -8.33
CA GLY A 101 -20.66 1.61 -6.98
C GLY A 101 -21.39 0.68 -6.03
N VAL A 102 -22.67 0.97 -5.79
CA VAL A 102 -23.56 0.19 -4.94
C VAL A 102 -24.96 0.15 -5.57
N ASP A 103 -25.60 -1.00 -5.51
CA ASP A 103 -27.01 -1.17 -5.88
C ASP A 103 -27.78 -1.67 -4.66
N ASN A 104 -28.92 -1.04 -4.36
CA ASN A 104 -29.85 -1.51 -3.34
C ASN A 104 -31.18 -1.90 -4.00
N ASP A 105 -31.34 -3.18 -4.31
CA ASP A 105 -32.49 -3.69 -5.05
C ASP A 105 -33.73 -3.80 -4.14
N SER A 106 -33.61 -4.56 -3.04
CA SER A 106 -34.74 -4.81 -2.14
C SER A 106 -34.49 -4.56 -0.64
N GLY A 107 -33.25 -4.18 -0.28
CA GLY A 107 -32.81 -4.08 1.11
C GLY A 107 -32.83 -2.67 1.75
N GLU A 108 -32.22 -2.58 2.94
CA GLU A 108 -31.88 -1.32 3.61
C GLU A 108 -30.38 -1.05 3.46
N LEU A 109 -30.01 -0.02 2.69
CA LEU A 109 -28.63 0.42 2.54
C LEU A 109 -28.41 1.77 3.22
N THR A 110 -27.55 1.81 4.23
CA THR A 110 -27.08 3.05 4.86
C THR A 110 -25.64 3.37 4.45
N LEU A 111 -25.43 4.54 3.85
CA LEU A 111 -24.10 5.10 3.61
C LEU A 111 -23.79 6.20 4.63
N LEU A 112 -22.58 6.20 5.17
CA LEU A 112 -22.12 7.19 6.14
C LEU A 112 -20.64 7.50 5.95
N ASN A 113 -20.29 8.79 5.91
CA ASN A 113 -18.91 9.25 5.75
C ASN A 113 -18.17 8.55 4.60
N SER A 114 -18.85 8.14 3.53
CA SER A 114 -18.30 7.29 2.47
C SER A 114 -18.25 7.99 1.12
N ILE A 115 -17.32 7.57 0.27
CA ILE A 115 -17.15 8.06 -1.10
C ILE A 115 -17.66 7.01 -2.07
N VAL A 116 -18.55 7.38 -2.99
CA VAL A 116 -18.96 6.54 -4.11
C VAL A 116 -18.81 7.33 -5.39
N ALA A 117 -17.80 7.04 -6.21
CA ALA A 117 -17.42 7.95 -7.28
C ALA A 117 -16.88 7.29 -8.55
N LYS A 118 -17.18 7.90 -9.69
CA LYS A 118 -16.67 7.53 -11.01
C LYS A 118 -17.00 6.10 -11.40
N SER A 119 -18.12 5.56 -10.93
CA SER A 119 -18.63 4.25 -11.34
C SER A 119 -19.45 4.36 -12.64
N ALA A 120 -19.47 3.30 -13.43
CA ALA A 120 -20.32 3.19 -14.62
C ALA A 120 -21.66 2.51 -14.24
N GLY A 121 -22.77 2.93 -14.88
CA GLY A 121 -24.12 2.55 -14.43
C GLY A 121 -24.64 3.35 -13.23
N GLY A 122 -23.99 4.48 -12.91
CA GLY A 122 -24.27 5.30 -11.72
C GLY A 122 -23.46 4.87 -10.49
N ASN A 123 -23.15 5.83 -9.61
CA ASN A 123 -22.52 5.55 -8.33
C ASN A 123 -23.44 4.71 -7.42
N CYS A 124 -24.71 5.09 -7.31
CA CYS A 124 -25.72 4.35 -6.58
C CYS A 124 -26.93 4.04 -7.47
N SER A 125 -27.67 2.99 -7.11
CA SER A 125 -29.00 2.69 -7.63
C SER A 125 -29.88 2.16 -6.49
N GLY A 126 -31.19 2.34 -6.63
CA GLY A 126 -32.17 2.06 -5.57
C GLY A 126 -32.23 3.11 -4.47
N VAL A 127 -32.92 2.77 -3.36
CA VAL A 127 -33.10 3.69 -2.22
C VAL A 127 -31.88 3.62 -1.31
N VAL A 128 -31.21 4.75 -1.10
CA VAL A 128 -30.07 4.86 -0.17
C VAL A 128 -30.45 5.72 1.02
N ILE A 129 -30.26 5.19 2.23
CA ILE A 129 -30.35 5.97 3.46
C ILE A 129 -29.06 6.75 3.64
N HIS A 130 -29.16 8.07 3.53
CA HIS A 130 -28.04 8.97 3.73
C HIS A 130 -27.81 9.24 5.23
N GLY A 131 -26.88 8.49 5.84
CA GLY A 131 -26.47 8.67 7.24
C GLY A 131 -25.71 9.97 7.50
N GLY A 132 -25.23 10.64 6.45
CA GLY A 132 -24.51 11.91 6.54
C GLY A 132 -23.05 11.85 6.07
N GLY A 133 -22.50 12.98 5.62
CA GLY A 133 -21.09 13.10 5.25
C GLY A 133 -20.66 12.24 4.06
N ASN A 134 -21.57 11.82 3.17
CA ASN A 134 -21.19 11.08 1.97
C ASN A 134 -20.85 12.02 0.83
N LEU A 135 -19.98 11.53 -0.05
CA LEU A 135 -19.54 12.22 -1.24
C LEU A 135 -19.76 11.32 -2.46
N SER A 136 -20.46 11.84 -3.45
CA SER A 136 -20.69 11.21 -4.75
C SER A 136 -20.08 12.06 -5.85
N SER A 137 -19.70 11.46 -6.97
CA SER A 137 -19.28 12.21 -8.16
C SER A 137 -20.38 12.31 -9.23
N ASP A 138 -21.61 11.95 -8.86
CA ASP A 138 -22.82 12.13 -9.65
C ASP A 138 -24.05 12.26 -8.71
N GLU A 139 -25.22 12.52 -9.30
CA GLU A 139 -26.49 12.70 -8.56
C GLU A 139 -27.17 11.38 -8.17
N SER A 140 -26.60 10.22 -8.51
CA SER A 140 -27.26 8.92 -8.36
C SER A 140 -27.33 8.42 -6.91
N CYS A 141 -26.58 9.04 -5.99
CA CYS A 141 -26.62 8.79 -4.55
C CYS A 141 -27.33 9.96 -3.82
N PRO A 142 -28.66 9.94 -3.62
CA PRO A 142 -29.38 11.06 -3.04
C PRO A 142 -28.87 11.47 -1.65
N GLY A 143 -28.69 12.77 -1.45
CA GLY A 143 -28.21 13.36 -0.19
C GLY A 143 -26.70 13.42 -0.05
N ALA A 144 -25.94 12.72 -0.89
CA ALA A 144 -24.49 12.89 -0.95
C ALA A 144 -24.13 14.23 -1.63
N HIS A 145 -22.99 14.80 -1.26
CA HIS A 145 -22.44 15.95 -1.99
C HIS A 145 -22.01 15.49 -3.38
N ASP A 146 -22.46 16.15 -4.45
CA ASP A 146 -22.08 15.84 -5.82
C ASP A 146 -20.85 16.66 -6.25
N GLU A 147 -19.66 16.09 -6.05
CA GLU A 147 -18.39 16.70 -6.44
C GLU A 147 -17.31 15.63 -6.66
N ASP A 148 -16.34 15.88 -7.55
CA ASP A 148 -15.21 14.97 -7.73
C ASP A 148 -14.42 14.84 -6.41
N PRO A 149 -14.31 13.62 -5.84
CA PRO A 149 -13.55 13.41 -4.60
C PRO A 149 -12.05 13.58 -4.75
N ARG A 150 -11.51 13.77 -5.97
CA ARG A 150 -10.08 13.94 -6.24
C ARG A 150 -9.26 12.81 -5.61
N LEU A 151 -9.65 11.58 -5.95
CA LEU A 151 -8.97 10.36 -5.54
C LEU A 151 -7.75 10.09 -6.42
N GLY A 152 -6.62 9.82 -5.78
CA GLY A 152 -5.45 9.24 -6.43
C GLY A 152 -5.68 7.78 -6.88
N PRO A 153 -4.69 7.13 -7.52
CA PRO A 153 -4.83 5.74 -7.98
C PRO A 153 -4.99 4.76 -6.80
N LEU A 154 -5.61 3.60 -7.06
CA LEU A 154 -5.50 2.45 -6.16
C LEU A 154 -4.05 1.96 -6.17
N GLN A 155 -3.38 2.07 -5.04
CA GLN A 155 -1.97 1.72 -4.90
C GLN A 155 -1.60 1.54 -3.42
N PHE A 156 -0.34 1.19 -3.16
CA PHE A 156 0.20 1.24 -1.82
C PHE A 156 0.34 2.70 -1.37
N ASN A 157 -0.50 3.11 -0.41
CA ASN A 157 -0.44 4.44 0.20
C ASN A 157 -0.09 4.38 1.69
N GLY A 158 0.67 3.36 2.09
CA GLY A 158 0.85 2.95 3.48
C GLY A 158 -0.19 1.91 3.92
N GLY A 159 0.04 1.28 5.07
CA GLY A 159 -0.85 0.27 5.64
C GLY A 159 -0.71 -1.14 5.05
N PRO A 160 -1.60 -2.07 5.43
CA PRO A 160 -1.54 -3.48 5.01
C PRO A 160 -2.16 -3.76 3.64
N THR A 161 -3.05 -2.89 3.14
CA THR A 161 -3.78 -3.07 1.88
C THR A 161 -3.74 -1.81 1.00
N HIS A 162 -4.11 -1.93 -0.27
CA HIS A 162 -4.12 -0.79 -1.20
C HIS A 162 -5.34 0.10 -0.98
N THR A 163 -5.10 1.41 -0.94
CA THR A 163 -6.14 2.45 -0.78
C THR A 163 -6.06 3.45 -1.94
N MET A 164 -6.98 4.40 -1.97
CA MET A 164 -6.94 5.57 -2.85
C MET A 164 -6.74 6.81 -1.98
N ALA A 165 -5.60 7.49 -2.12
CA ALA A 165 -5.29 8.68 -1.32
C ALA A 165 -6.15 9.89 -1.76
N LEU A 166 -6.47 10.78 -0.81
CA LEU A 166 -7.12 12.05 -1.10
C LEU A 166 -6.09 13.07 -1.60
N GLU A 167 -6.29 13.58 -2.82
CA GLU A 167 -5.39 14.57 -3.40
C GLU A 167 -5.59 15.97 -2.77
N ALA A 168 -4.68 16.90 -3.09
CA ALA A 168 -4.75 18.27 -2.60
C ALA A 168 -6.07 18.96 -2.99
N GLY A 169 -6.75 19.54 -2.01
CA GLY A 169 -8.05 20.20 -2.20
C GLY A 169 -9.20 19.25 -2.52
N SER A 170 -9.10 17.97 -2.17
CA SER A 170 -10.26 17.07 -2.18
C SER A 170 -11.36 17.58 -1.23
N PRO A 171 -12.64 17.57 -1.65
CA PRO A 171 -13.76 17.92 -0.78
C PRO A 171 -14.03 16.88 0.32
N ALA A 172 -13.39 15.71 0.27
CA ALA A 172 -13.48 14.68 1.31
C ALA A 172 -12.64 15.00 2.55
N ILE A 173 -11.71 15.96 2.46
CA ILE A 173 -10.76 16.26 3.53
C ILE A 173 -11.44 17.06 4.62
N ASP A 174 -11.26 16.64 5.88
CA ASP A 174 -11.82 17.29 7.07
C ASP A 174 -13.36 17.46 7.00
N ALA A 175 -14.04 16.59 6.24
CA ALA A 175 -15.44 16.79 5.87
C ALA A 175 -16.42 15.76 6.48
N SER A 176 -15.91 14.77 7.23
CA SER A 176 -16.79 13.76 7.84
C SER A 176 -17.66 14.32 8.96
N ILE A 177 -18.72 13.56 9.29
CA ILE A 177 -19.50 13.76 10.51
C ILE A 177 -18.81 13.04 11.67
N GLU A 178 -18.34 13.82 12.65
CA GLU A 178 -17.50 13.37 13.77
C GLU A 178 -18.12 12.26 14.62
N ALA A 179 -19.45 12.21 14.74
CA ALA A 179 -20.15 11.19 15.52
C ALA A 179 -19.86 9.74 15.05
N TYR A 180 -19.34 9.59 13.82
CA TYR A 180 -19.09 8.30 13.19
C TYR A 180 -17.73 8.27 12.49
N CYS A 181 -16.68 8.56 13.27
CA CYS A 181 -15.31 8.43 12.83
C CYS A 181 -14.62 7.25 13.56
N PRO A 182 -14.27 6.16 12.87
CA PRO A 182 -13.48 5.08 13.43
C PRO A 182 -12.12 5.59 13.95
N ALA A 183 -11.52 4.88 14.92
CA ALA A 183 -10.27 5.32 15.55
C ALA A 183 -9.09 5.45 14.57
N THR A 184 -9.09 4.64 13.50
CA THR A 184 -8.10 4.67 12.43
C THR A 184 -8.76 4.56 11.05
N ASP A 185 -8.03 4.90 10.00
CA ASP A 185 -8.40 4.57 8.61
C ASP A 185 -7.96 3.16 8.21
N GLN A 186 -8.20 2.77 6.95
CA GLN A 186 -7.83 1.45 6.39
C GLN A 186 -6.36 1.08 6.62
N ARG A 187 -5.48 2.08 6.72
CA ARG A 187 -4.03 1.89 6.82
C ARG A 187 -3.56 1.83 8.26
N GLY A 188 -4.44 2.09 9.22
CA GLY A 188 -4.10 2.26 10.63
C GLY A 188 -3.68 3.70 10.99
N VAL A 189 -3.89 4.69 10.12
CA VAL A 189 -3.62 6.10 10.45
C VAL A 189 -4.67 6.57 11.46
N PRO A 190 -4.27 7.13 12.62
CA PRO A 190 -5.24 7.64 13.61
C PRO A 190 -6.10 8.75 13.01
N ARG A 191 -7.38 8.80 13.38
CA ARG A 191 -8.28 9.88 12.97
C ARG A 191 -8.67 10.75 14.18
N PRO A 192 -8.91 12.06 14.03
CA PRO A 192 -8.58 12.87 12.85
C PRO A 192 -7.10 13.26 12.80
N GLN A 193 -6.57 13.51 11.60
CA GLN A 193 -5.25 14.15 11.40
C GLN A 193 -5.36 15.66 11.14
N GLY A 194 -6.54 16.13 10.75
CA GLY A 194 -6.87 17.54 10.62
C GLY A 194 -7.87 18.01 11.68
N SER A 195 -8.72 18.95 11.28
CA SER A 195 -9.82 19.44 12.12
C SER A 195 -10.93 18.40 12.32
N ARG A 196 -11.11 17.49 11.37
CA ARG A 196 -12.09 16.39 11.38
C ARG A 196 -11.51 15.20 10.64
N CYS A 197 -12.19 14.07 10.73
CA CYS A 197 -11.80 12.94 9.92
C CYS A 197 -12.18 13.17 8.46
N ASP A 198 -11.48 12.50 7.57
CA ASP A 198 -11.77 12.52 6.15
C ASP A 198 -12.91 11.54 5.81
N ILE A 199 -13.69 11.90 4.80
CA ILE A 199 -14.69 11.02 4.18
C ILE A 199 -13.96 9.90 3.43
N GLY A 200 -14.47 8.68 3.52
CA GLY A 200 -13.92 7.49 2.86
C GLY A 200 -12.88 6.73 3.68
N ALA A 201 -12.20 5.79 3.03
CA ALA A 201 -11.32 4.81 3.65
C ALA A 201 -9.93 5.34 4.04
N TYR A 202 -9.66 6.60 3.76
CA TYR A 202 -8.32 7.21 3.84
C TYR A 202 -8.35 8.48 4.68
N GLU A 203 -7.42 8.60 5.62
CA GLU A 203 -7.19 9.80 6.43
C GLU A 203 -5.86 10.48 6.07
N ARG A 204 -5.93 11.66 5.46
CA ARG A 204 -4.75 12.37 4.97
C ARG A 204 -3.98 13.03 6.11
N ALA A 205 -2.84 12.44 6.47
CA ALA A 205 -1.86 13.05 7.35
C ALA A 205 -0.84 13.87 6.55
N LEU A 206 -0.63 15.13 6.90
CA LEU A 206 0.44 15.94 6.31
C LEU A 206 1.78 15.65 7.01
N ALA A 207 2.87 15.74 6.24
CA ALA A 207 4.22 15.64 6.77
C ALA A 207 4.40 16.60 7.97
N PRO A 208 4.88 16.10 9.11
CA PRO A 208 4.99 16.93 10.31
C PRO A 208 6.11 17.97 10.16
N VAL A 209 6.14 18.96 11.04
CA VAL A 209 7.26 19.90 11.13
C VAL A 209 8.47 19.25 11.80
N SER A 210 9.67 19.74 11.45
CA SER A 210 10.92 19.25 12.04
C SER A 210 10.91 19.32 13.56
N GLY A 211 11.45 18.27 14.21
CA GLY A 211 11.43 18.08 15.67
C GLY A 211 10.23 17.29 16.20
N THR A 212 9.24 16.94 15.36
CA THR A 212 8.11 16.11 15.76
C THR A 212 8.41 14.62 15.61
N LYS A 213 7.91 13.79 16.53
CA LYS A 213 8.00 12.32 16.39
C LYS A 213 7.11 11.84 15.25
N CYS A 214 7.62 10.96 14.39
CA CYS A 214 6.75 10.24 13.47
C CYS A 214 5.97 9.15 14.20
N VAL A 215 4.69 9.03 13.84
CA VAL A 215 3.81 7.99 14.40
C VAL A 215 3.00 7.26 13.33
N THR A 216 3.09 7.65 12.06
CA THR A 216 2.22 7.15 11.00
C THR A 216 2.79 7.38 9.59
N PHE A 217 1.93 7.23 8.57
CA PHE A 217 2.17 7.52 7.16
C PHE A 217 1.75 8.94 6.81
N TYR A 218 2.61 9.68 6.11
CA TYR A 218 2.43 11.08 5.77
C TYR A 218 2.47 11.32 4.26
N ASN A 219 1.66 12.28 3.81
CA ASN A 219 1.70 12.89 2.50
C ASN A 219 2.48 14.22 2.53
N GLY A 220 3.08 14.58 1.40
CA GLY A 220 3.83 15.84 1.27
C GLY A 220 5.28 15.75 1.72
N ILE A 221 5.95 16.91 1.81
CA ILE A 221 7.40 17.00 2.00
C ILE A 221 7.72 17.46 3.44
N PHE A 222 8.45 16.62 4.18
CA PHE A 222 9.11 17.03 5.42
C PHE A 222 10.36 17.83 5.08
N ASN A 223 10.53 19.01 5.67
CA ASN A 223 11.71 19.85 5.43
C ASN A 223 12.68 19.77 6.62
N GLY A 224 13.92 19.35 6.35
CA GLY A 224 14.98 19.15 7.34
C GLY A 224 15.35 17.67 7.53
N ASP A 225 16.31 17.45 8.43
CA ASP A 225 16.77 16.11 8.77
C ASP A 225 15.81 15.41 9.74
N ILE A 226 15.66 14.10 9.58
CA ILE A 226 14.80 13.26 10.41
C ILE A 226 15.59 12.12 11.04
N THR A 227 15.35 11.87 12.32
CA THR A 227 15.85 10.68 13.01
C THR A 227 14.67 9.82 13.45
N VAL A 228 14.60 8.60 12.93
CA VAL A 228 13.64 7.57 13.33
C VAL A 228 14.22 6.80 14.51
N SER A 229 13.53 6.84 15.63
CA SER A 229 13.93 6.24 16.90
C SER A 229 13.03 5.04 17.28
N PRO A 230 13.45 4.18 18.22
CA PRO A 230 12.61 3.08 18.71
C PRO A 230 11.18 3.52 19.08
N GLY A 231 10.19 2.74 18.63
CA GLY A 231 8.76 3.01 18.84
C GLY A 231 8.13 4.00 17.85
N GLN A 232 8.91 4.62 16.95
CA GLN A 232 8.38 5.47 15.88
C GLN A 232 8.11 4.67 14.60
N THR A 233 7.08 5.12 13.86
CA THR A 233 6.84 4.72 12.47
C THR A 233 6.83 5.99 11.63
N CYS A 234 7.81 6.14 10.74
CA CYS A 234 7.88 7.21 9.75
C CYS A 234 7.56 6.61 8.37
N GLY A 235 6.35 6.81 7.87
CA GLY A 235 6.00 6.51 6.49
C GLY A 235 5.92 7.79 5.66
N PHE A 236 6.60 7.86 4.52
CA PHE A 236 6.39 8.93 3.52
C PHE A 236 5.87 8.33 2.22
N VAL A 237 4.69 8.80 1.80
CA VAL A 237 3.94 8.27 0.67
C VAL A 237 3.56 9.42 -0.26
N SER A 238 3.99 9.35 -1.52
CA SER A 238 3.73 10.41 -2.51
C SER A 238 4.14 11.80 -1.98
N GLY A 239 5.40 11.90 -1.55
CA GLY A 239 5.94 13.00 -0.77
C GLY A 239 7.43 12.81 -0.53
N GLY A 240 7.92 13.06 0.69
CA GLY A 240 9.27 12.67 1.06
C GLY A 240 9.93 13.58 2.08
N VAL A 241 11.26 13.61 2.05
CA VAL A 241 12.12 14.32 2.99
C VAL A 241 13.09 15.20 2.20
N ASN A 242 13.05 16.50 2.45
CA ASN A 242 14.03 17.44 1.94
C ASN A 242 15.12 17.62 3.00
N GLY A 243 16.04 16.65 3.07
CA GLY A 243 17.06 16.50 4.10
C GLY A 243 17.47 15.03 4.27
N ASN A 244 18.30 14.76 5.26
CA ASN A 244 18.81 13.42 5.55
C ASN A 244 17.85 12.61 6.43
N VAL A 245 17.83 11.29 6.23
CA VAL A 245 17.06 10.34 7.04
C VAL A 245 18.01 9.44 7.80
N ARG A 246 18.00 9.51 9.13
CA ARG A 246 18.71 8.55 9.99
C ARG A 246 17.72 7.62 10.68
N VAL A 247 17.94 6.31 10.62
CA VAL A 247 17.17 5.31 11.37
C VAL A 247 18.09 4.69 12.42
N THR A 248 17.74 4.88 13.68
CA THR A 248 18.44 4.31 14.85
C THR A 248 17.58 3.24 15.55
N GLY A 249 16.35 3.05 15.07
CA GLY A 249 15.33 2.15 15.56
C GLY A 249 13.97 2.50 14.93
N GLY A 250 12.92 1.76 15.30
CA GLY A 250 11.58 2.00 14.75
C GLY A 250 11.40 1.48 13.32
N LYS A 251 10.50 2.11 12.56
CA LYS A 251 10.14 1.69 11.20
C LYS A 251 10.16 2.87 10.22
N LEU A 252 10.94 2.75 9.15
CA LEU A 252 10.93 3.67 8.01
C LEU A 252 10.20 3.03 6.82
N ILE A 253 9.27 3.75 6.20
CA ILE A 253 8.61 3.31 4.97
C ILE A 253 8.68 4.46 3.98
N LEU A 254 9.24 4.20 2.80
CA LEU A 254 9.28 5.18 1.70
C LEU A 254 8.55 4.58 0.50
N SER A 255 7.60 5.31 -0.08
CA SER A 255 6.89 4.87 -1.28
C SER A 255 6.53 6.06 -2.15
N ARG A 256 6.95 6.04 -3.42
CA ARG A 256 6.80 7.21 -4.32
C ARG A 256 7.28 8.49 -3.64
N ALA A 257 8.36 8.35 -2.86
CA ALA A 257 8.89 9.41 -2.04
C ALA A 257 10.23 9.87 -2.59
N THR A 258 10.56 11.13 -2.37
CA THR A 258 11.90 11.65 -2.66
C THR A 258 12.61 12.01 -1.37
N VAL A 259 13.79 11.44 -1.14
CA VAL A 259 14.71 11.90 -0.09
C VAL A 259 15.82 12.69 -0.78
N ASN A 260 15.80 14.02 -0.60
CA ASN A 260 16.83 14.93 -1.11
C ASN A 260 18.03 14.96 -0.15
N GLY A 261 18.66 13.81 0.07
CA GLY A 261 19.71 13.63 1.05
C GLY A 261 20.06 12.16 1.25
N GLU A 262 20.93 11.90 2.22
CA GLU A 262 21.37 10.55 2.56
C GLU A 262 20.29 9.81 3.36
N VAL A 263 20.20 8.50 3.15
CA VAL A 263 19.47 7.60 4.04
C VAL A 263 20.49 6.71 4.75
N LYS A 264 20.51 6.78 6.08
CA LYS A 264 21.40 5.96 6.91
C LYS A 264 20.61 5.18 7.95
N ILE A 265 20.74 3.87 7.92
CA ILE A 265 20.17 2.95 8.91
C ILE A 265 21.33 2.36 9.68
N ASP A 266 21.38 2.61 10.98
CA ASP A 266 22.53 2.29 11.82
C ASP A 266 22.08 1.81 13.21
N GLY A 267 22.44 0.58 13.56
CA GLY A 267 22.25 0.03 14.91
C GLY A 267 20.86 -0.56 15.20
N GLY A 268 19.89 -0.43 14.30
CA GLY A 268 18.60 -1.12 14.41
C GLY A 268 17.42 -0.49 13.67
N GLY A 269 16.26 -1.15 13.78
CA GLY A 269 15.01 -0.75 13.12
C GLY A 269 14.67 -1.62 11.90
N SER A 270 13.52 -1.32 11.30
CA SER A 270 13.08 -1.92 10.05
C SER A 270 12.86 -0.86 8.99
N PHE A 271 13.05 -1.23 7.73
CA PHE A 271 12.81 -0.31 6.62
C PHE A 271 12.22 -1.05 5.43
N HIS A 272 11.25 -0.43 4.77
CA HIS A 272 10.71 -0.86 3.48
C HIS A 272 10.76 0.33 2.52
N VAL A 273 11.59 0.22 1.49
CA VAL A 273 11.62 1.17 0.38
C VAL A 273 10.86 0.54 -0.79
N HIS A 274 9.74 1.16 -1.13
CA HIS A 274 8.81 0.71 -2.17
C HIS A 274 9.10 1.41 -3.51
N PRO A 275 8.50 0.91 -4.62
CA PRO A 275 8.77 1.42 -5.95
C PRO A 275 8.55 2.92 -6.12
N TRP A 276 9.27 3.48 -7.09
CA TRP A 276 9.27 4.89 -7.47
C TRP A 276 9.76 5.83 -6.36
N THR A 277 10.45 5.29 -5.36
CA THR A 277 11.19 6.12 -4.39
C THR A 277 12.51 6.55 -5.00
N THR A 278 12.90 7.80 -4.80
CA THR A 278 14.21 8.34 -5.19
C THR A 278 14.97 8.80 -3.96
N ILE A 279 16.23 8.37 -3.84
CA ILE A 279 17.19 8.85 -2.86
C ILE A 279 18.31 9.51 -3.65
N THR A 280 18.49 10.82 -3.49
CA THR A 280 19.40 11.62 -4.35
C THR A 280 20.87 11.56 -3.91
N ALA A 281 21.19 10.72 -2.92
CA ALA A 281 22.52 10.55 -2.36
C ALA A 281 22.71 9.07 -1.96
N ASP A 282 23.63 8.81 -1.04
CA ASP A 282 23.94 7.46 -0.58
C ASP A 282 22.83 6.88 0.30
N PHE A 283 22.61 5.58 0.16
CA PHE A 283 21.80 4.79 1.07
C PHE A 283 22.67 3.72 1.74
N THR A 284 22.93 3.90 3.04
CA THR A 284 23.73 2.98 3.84
C THR A 284 22.87 2.28 4.90
N VAL A 285 23.03 0.96 4.99
CA VAL A 285 22.41 0.11 6.00
C VAL A 285 23.50 -0.68 6.71
N GLU A 286 23.73 -0.36 7.97
CA GLU A 286 24.83 -0.92 8.74
C GLU A 286 24.45 -1.32 10.16
N ASN A 287 25.19 -2.31 10.68
CA ASN A 287 25.16 -2.71 12.08
C ASN A 287 23.76 -3.10 12.59
N ILE A 288 22.87 -3.63 11.73
CA ILE A 288 21.55 -4.05 12.21
C ILE A 288 21.70 -5.33 13.05
N PRO A 289 21.29 -5.33 14.34
CA PRO A 289 21.38 -6.51 15.20
C PRO A 289 20.50 -7.65 14.70
N LYS A 290 20.85 -8.89 15.06
CA LYS A 290 20.04 -10.07 14.73
C LYS A 290 18.61 -9.93 15.24
N GLY A 291 17.64 -10.21 14.37
CA GLY A 291 16.22 -10.11 14.67
C GLY A 291 15.35 -10.81 13.63
N SER A 292 14.03 -10.67 13.76
CA SER A 292 13.03 -11.31 12.88
C SER A 292 12.52 -10.39 11.76
N SER A 293 12.99 -9.15 11.68
CA SER A 293 12.54 -8.21 10.65
C SER A 293 13.11 -8.60 9.29
N HIS A 294 12.28 -8.52 8.25
CA HIS A 294 12.71 -8.59 6.86
C HIS A 294 12.65 -7.19 6.28
N ASN A 295 13.80 -6.70 5.83
CA ASN A 295 13.92 -5.38 5.22
C ASN A 295 14.03 -5.49 3.71
N ARG A 296 13.56 -4.48 2.99
CA ARG A 296 13.56 -4.53 1.54
C ARG A 296 13.71 -3.18 0.88
N ILE A 297 14.31 -3.19 -0.31
CA ILE A 297 14.38 -2.08 -1.25
C ILE A 297 13.97 -2.56 -2.63
N CYS A 298 12.87 -1.99 -3.14
CA CYS A 298 12.18 -2.46 -4.33
C CYS A 298 11.86 -1.29 -5.27
N GLY A 299 12.23 -1.40 -6.56
CA GLY A 299 11.81 -0.48 -7.62
C GLY A 299 12.23 0.96 -7.39
N SER A 300 13.31 1.18 -6.66
CA SER A 300 13.78 2.51 -6.26
C SER A 300 14.95 3.00 -7.10
N ASN A 301 15.18 4.32 -7.10
CA ASN A 301 16.35 4.96 -7.67
C ASN A 301 17.23 5.50 -6.54
N VAL A 302 18.42 4.95 -6.38
CA VAL A 302 19.47 5.47 -5.49
C VAL A 302 20.51 6.12 -6.39
N GLU A 303 20.60 7.44 -6.39
CA GLU A 303 21.52 8.17 -7.29
C GLU A 303 22.99 8.02 -6.87
N GLY A 304 23.24 7.82 -5.57
CA GLY A 304 24.56 7.54 -5.01
C GLY A 304 24.83 6.04 -4.86
N ASP A 305 25.64 5.72 -3.85
CA ASP A 305 26.02 4.36 -3.52
C ASP A 305 24.98 3.69 -2.61
N LEU A 306 24.77 2.38 -2.82
CA LEU A 306 23.92 1.55 -1.98
C LEU A 306 24.79 0.54 -1.21
N ARG A 307 24.79 0.64 0.12
CA ARG A 307 25.70 -0.13 0.99
C ARG A 307 24.95 -0.92 2.06
N PHE A 308 25.28 -2.20 2.19
CA PHE A 308 24.82 -3.08 3.26
C PHE A 308 26.00 -3.73 3.96
N HIS A 309 26.22 -3.40 5.23
CA HIS A 309 27.36 -3.86 5.98
C HIS A 309 26.99 -4.37 7.38
N ASN A 310 27.52 -5.53 7.80
CA ASN A 310 27.39 -6.02 9.18
C ASN A 310 25.93 -6.14 9.67
N ASN A 311 25.03 -6.67 8.83
CA ASN A 311 23.62 -6.84 9.16
C ASN A 311 23.28 -8.28 9.58
N GLY A 312 22.58 -8.41 10.70
CA GLY A 312 22.07 -9.68 11.25
C GLY A 312 20.60 -9.96 10.93
N VAL A 313 19.97 -9.17 10.07
CA VAL A 313 18.60 -9.36 9.57
C VAL A 313 18.61 -9.54 8.06
N ALA A 314 17.61 -10.26 7.54
CA ALA A 314 17.51 -10.50 6.12
C ALA A 314 17.19 -9.21 5.35
N VAL A 315 17.82 -9.06 4.19
CA VAL A 315 17.59 -7.93 3.28
C VAL A 315 17.31 -8.42 1.86
N GLU A 316 16.21 -7.95 1.29
CA GLU A 316 15.85 -8.14 -0.12
C GLU A 316 16.10 -6.86 -0.93
N ILE A 317 17.01 -6.92 -1.90
CA ILE A 317 17.39 -5.84 -2.80
C ILE A 317 16.91 -6.24 -4.21
N GLY A 318 15.64 -5.92 -4.50
CA GLY A 318 14.93 -6.43 -5.67
C GLY A 318 14.58 -7.92 -5.57
N SER A 319 13.80 -8.41 -6.55
CA SER A 319 13.36 -9.80 -6.67
C SER A 319 13.31 -10.24 -8.13
N SER A 320 13.55 -11.53 -8.38
CA SER A 320 13.39 -12.15 -9.70
C SER A 320 11.93 -12.34 -10.12
N THR A 321 10.97 -12.00 -9.25
CA THR A 321 9.54 -11.98 -9.58
C THR A 321 9.04 -10.53 -9.58
N PRO A 322 8.83 -9.91 -10.77
CA PRO A 322 8.54 -8.47 -10.88
C PRO A 322 7.29 -8.02 -10.10
N SER A 323 6.38 -8.93 -9.79
CA SER A 323 5.15 -8.63 -9.04
C SER A 323 5.35 -8.49 -7.53
N SER A 324 6.50 -8.91 -6.96
CA SER A 324 6.74 -8.90 -5.50
C SER A 324 7.66 -7.76 -5.04
N CYS A 325 8.80 -7.56 -5.72
CA CYS A 325 9.77 -6.51 -5.43
C CYS A 325 10.58 -6.22 -6.71
N LEU A 326 10.29 -5.11 -7.39
CA LEU A 326 11.02 -4.74 -8.62
C LEU A 326 12.51 -4.49 -8.33
N GLY A 327 13.37 -4.76 -9.30
CA GLY A 327 14.77 -4.36 -9.28
C GLY A 327 14.99 -2.85 -9.09
N ASN A 328 16.16 -2.48 -8.57
CA ASN A 328 16.50 -1.08 -8.29
C ASN A 328 17.45 -0.50 -9.35
N LEU A 329 17.39 0.81 -9.50
CA LEU A 329 18.38 1.60 -10.22
C LEU A 329 19.37 2.18 -9.20
N ILE A 330 20.65 1.86 -9.36
CA ILE A 330 21.72 2.30 -8.46
C ILE A 330 22.75 3.05 -9.30
N GLY A 331 22.89 4.36 -9.07
CA GLY A 331 23.76 5.26 -9.81
C GLY A 331 25.25 5.05 -9.50
N GLY A 332 25.56 4.69 -8.26
CA GLY A 332 26.91 4.39 -7.79
C GLY A 332 27.20 2.88 -7.69
N GLU A 333 28.01 2.54 -6.69
CA GLU A 333 28.34 1.17 -6.33
C GLU A 333 27.23 0.51 -5.51
N LEU A 334 27.04 -0.80 -5.73
CA LEU A 334 26.29 -1.67 -4.83
C LEU A 334 27.26 -2.52 -4.03
N LYS A 335 27.35 -2.28 -2.72
CA LYS A 335 28.32 -2.94 -1.84
C LYS A 335 27.64 -3.71 -0.72
N ILE A 336 27.86 -5.03 -0.68
CA ILE A 336 27.34 -5.94 0.34
C ILE A 336 28.54 -6.56 1.07
N SER A 337 28.58 -6.44 2.38
CA SER A 337 29.71 -6.93 3.16
C SER A 337 29.38 -7.37 4.58
N ASP A 338 30.11 -8.36 5.09
CA ASP A 338 30.10 -8.76 6.51
C ASP A 338 28.72 -9.13 7.07
N ASN A 339 27.74 -9.45 6.22
CA ASN A 339 26.40 -9.76 6.71
C ASN A 339 26.33 -11.18 7.29
N THR A 340 25.58 -11.31 8.38
CA THR A 340 25.36 -12.56 9.13
C THR A 340 23.96 -13.12 8.95
N ALA A 341 23.14 -12.45 8.13
CA ALA A 341 21.82 -12.90 7.68
C ALA A 341 21.70 -12.86 6.15
N GLU A 342 20.68 -13.54 5.64
CA GLU A 342 20.50 -13.72 4.20
C GLU A 342 20.33 -12.40 3.47
N THR A 343 21.07 -12.23 2.37
CA THR A 343 20.95 -11.06 1.50
C THR A 343 20.62 -11.50 0.09
N SER A 344 19.53 -11.00 -0.47
CA SER A 344 19.15 -11.23 -1.87
C SER A 344 19.40 -9.99 -2.70
N ILE A 345 20.15 -10.13 -3.78
CA ILE A 345 20.51 -9.09 -4.74
C ILE A 345 20.02 -9.53 -6.12
N LEU A 346 18.83 -9.08 -6.49
CA LEU A 346 18.09 -9.63 -7.62
C LEU A 346 17.60 -8.51 -8.55
N ASP A 347 17.78 -8.69 -9.86
CA ASP A 347 17.21 -7.83 -10.92
C ASP A 347 17.63 -6.35 -10.85
N ASN A 348 18.78 -6.02 -10.25
CA ASN A 348 19.21 -4.62 -10.12
C ASN A 348 20.00 -4.13 -11.34
N LEU A 349 19.83 -2.84 -11.64
CA LEU A 349 20.64 -2.09 -12.61
C LEU A 349 21.64 -1.21 -11.86
N VAL A 350 22.92 -1.59 -11.90
CA VAL A 350 24.01 -0.95 -11.16
C VAL A 350 24.95 -0.25 -12.13
N PHE A 351 25.05 1.08 -12.05
CA PHE A 351 25.89 1.88 -12.94
C PHE A 351 27.37 1.86 -12.55
N GLY A 352 27.68 1.64 -11.27
CA GLY A 352 29.04 1.34 -10.81
C GLY A 352 29.34 -0.16 -10.77
N SER A 353 30.13 -0.55 -9.77
CA SER A 353 30.46 -1.95 -9.50
C SER A 353 29.49 -2.59 -8.49
N LEU A 354 29.32 -3.91 -8.59
CA LEU A 354 28.65 -4.73 -7.58
C LEU A 354 29.71 -5.55 -6.84
N LEU A 355 29.89 -5.24 -5.56
CA LEU A 355 30.89 -5.83 -4.68
C LEU A 355 30.20 -6.60 -3.55
N ASP A 356 30.40 -7.91 -3.48
CA ASP A 356 29.80 -8.78 -2.46
C ASP A 356 30.87 -9.59 -1.73
N PHE A 357 31.15 -9.31 -0.46
CA PHE A 357 32.28 -9.97 0.21
C PHE A 357 32.12 -10.23 1.70
N ASP A 358 32.84 -11.23 2.20
CA ASP A 358 32.94 -11.56 3.63
C ASP A 358 31.58 -11.87 4.32
N ASN A 359 30.53 -12.22 3.57
CA ASN A 359 29.24 -12.58 4.16
C ASN A 359 29.27 -14.03 4.68
N THR A 360 28.73 -14.25 5.88
CA THR A 360 28.70 -15.56 6.54
C THR A 360 27.39 -16.33 6.32
N ALA A 361 26.31 -15.60 6.06
CA ALA A 361 25.03 -16.16 5.65
C ALA A 361 24.96 -16.35 4.12
N LEU A 362 23.82 -16.84 3.64
CA LEU A 362 23.59 -16.99 2.21
C LEU A 362 23.47 -15.60 1.55
N THR A 363 24.26 -15.35 0.51
CA THR A 363 23.99 -14.28 -0.46
C THR A 363 23.46 -14.87 -1.77
N ARG A 364 22.41 -14.27 -2.33
CA ARG A 364 21.91 -14.60 -3.67
C ARG A 364 22.21 -13.43 -4.60
N VAL A 365 22.94 -13.65 -5.69
CA VAL A 365 23.31 -12.61 -6.66
C VAL A 365 22.90 -13.07 -8.05
N VAL A 366 21.74 -12.63 -8.53
CA VAL A 366 21.07 -13.20 -9.71
C VAL A 366 20.44 -12.10 -10.56
N ASP A 367 20.51 -12.21 -11.89
CA ASP A 367 19.82 -11.33 -12.85
C ASP A 367 20.18 -9.84 -12.74
N ASN A 368 21.35 -9.50 -12.18
CA ASN A 368 21.78 -8.11 -12.10
C ASN A 368 22.48 -7.67 -13.39
N PHE A 369 22.26 -6.42 -13.79
CA PHE A 369 23.00 -5.76 -14.85
C PHE A 369 23.94 -4.71 -14.23
N VAL A 370 25.25 -4.95 -14.35
CA VAL A 370 26.32 -4.15 -13.76
C VAL A 370 27.15 -3.54 -14.88
N PHE A 371 27.36 -2.23 -14.87
CA PHE A 371 28.08 -1.55 -15.95
C PHE A 371 29.61 -1.66 -15.84
N ASP A 372 30.13 -1.76 -14.61
CA ASP A 372 31.55 -2.01 -14.34
C ASP A 372 31.78 -3.45 -13.88
N ASP A 373 32.37 -3.64 -12.70
CA ASP A 373 32.84 -4.95 -12.24
C ASP A 373 31.82 -5.61 -11.30
N LEU A 374 31.60 -6.92 -11.52
CA LEU A 374 30.92 -7.79 -10.56
C LEU A 374 31.97 -8.65 -9.86
N SER A 375 32.16 -8.42 -8.56
CA SER A 375 33.12 -9.15 -7.74
C SER A 375 32.46 -9.75 -6.51
N CYS A 376 32.54 -11.07 -6.36
CA CYS A 376 32.05 -11.75 -5.16
C CYS A 376 33.15 -12.59 -4.52
N LYS A 377 33.57 -12.26 -3.30
CA LYS A 377 34.78 -12.84 -2.69
C LYS A 377 34.58 -13.19 -1.22
N ASP A 378 35.17 -14.30 -0.77
CA ASP A 378 35.23 -14.67 0.66
C ASP A 378 33.83 -14.83 1.33
N ASN A 379 32.77 -15.03 0.53
CA ASN A 379 31.44 -15.38 1.05
C ASN A 379 31.39 -16.86 1.43
N THR A 380 30.81 -17.16 2.58
CA THR A 380 30.70 -18.54 3.10
C THR A 380 29.71 -19.37 2.29
N LYS A 381 28.59 -18.76 1.87
CA LYS A 381 27.56 -19.38 1.03
C LYS A 381 27.04 -18.36 0.03
N ILE A 382 27.08 -18.73 -1.25
CA ILE A 382 26.59 -17.85 -2.32
C ILE A 382 25.87 -18.66 -3.39
N ILE A 383 24.79 -18.09 -3.90
CA ILE A 383 24.08 -18.56 -5.10
C ILE A 383 24.20 -17.47 -6.15
N GLY A 384 25.06 -17.72 -7.15
CA GLY A 384 25.12 -16.93 -8.37
C GLY A 384 24.02 -17.34 -9.36
N GLY A 385 23.80 -16.49 -10.35
CA GLY A 385 22.93 -16.76 -11.48
C GLY A 385 23.28 -15.89 -12.68
N PRO A 386 22.39 -15.71 -13.67
CA PRO A 386 22.71 -15.00 -14.90
C PRO A 386 22.86 -13.50 -14.66
N ASN A 387 24.03 -13.06 -14.22
CA ASN A 387 24.38 -11.64 -14.12
C ASN A 387 25.02 -11.14 -15.43
N ILE A 388 24.94 -9.86 -15.73
CA ILE A 388 25.66 -9.20 -16.82
C ILE A 388 26.61 -8.17 -16.21
N ALA A 389 27.89 -8.21 -16.56
CA ALA A 389 28.90 -7.27 -16.07
C ALA A 389 30.04 -7.14 -17.10
N ARG A 390 30.82 -6.04 -17.04
CA ARG A 390 32.01 -5.87 -17.90
C ARG A 390 33.07 -6.91 -17.55
N HIS A 391 33.34 -7.06 -16.25
CA HIS A 391 34.21 -8.11 -15.73
C HIS A 391 33.54 -8.83 -14.56
N LYS A 392 33.88 -10.11 -14.42
CA LYS A 392 33.29 -11.06 -13.49
C LYS A 392 34.41 -11.75 -12.71
N HIS A 393 34.50 -11.50 -11.40
CA HIS A 393 35.51 -12.07 -10.50
C HIS A 393 34.92 -12.81 -9.27
N GLY A 394 35.45 -14.00 -8.96
CA GLY A 394 35.09 -14.74 -7.75
C GLY A 394 33.88 -15.69 -7.86
N GLN A 395 32.94 -15.63 -6.92
CA GLN A 395 32.06 -16.76 -6.56
C GLN A 395 30.62 -16.73 -7.13
N CYS A 396 30.20 -15.70 -7.87
CA CYS A 396 28.77 -15.43 -8.17
C CYS A 396 28.37 -15.49 -9.66
N PHE A 397 28.94 -16.41 -10.42
CA PHE A 397 28.70 -16.54 -11.88
C PHE A 397 27.87 -17.75 -12.27
#